data_AF-A0A955IPC8-F1
#
_entry.id   AF-A0A955IPC8-F1
#
_cell.length_a   1.000
_cell.length_b   1.000
_cell.length_c   1.000
_cell.angle_alpha   90.00
_cell.angle_beta   90.00
_cell.angle_gamma   90.00
#
_symmetry.space_group_name_H-M   'P 1'
#
loop_
_entity.id
_entity.type
_entity.pdbx_description
1 polymer ?
#
loop_
_entity_poly.entity_id
_entity_poly.type
_entity_poly.pdbx_seq_one_letter_code
_entity_poly.pdbx_strand_id
1 'polypeptide(L)'
;MPNALDNNMTACPRCQYSLSGLPEAYACPECGFGYEDDMLALHGWDAQTKPTRTNLAVVLVFIIVLLFLLWRQYYNVGMDWLFFFYLALTVLTVFSMVSILRNLERRSSGETQVRVVVTSNELILFDVPHAARELRWPLHSISSAVWKEKGEGWKVTFHINGQNYGPLDLHAPPAVISSARAMIERAAPPTA
;
A
#
# COMPACT_ATOMS: atom_id res chain seq x y z
N MET A 1 21.37 31.59 -10.16
CA MET A 1 21.01 31.09 -8.82
C MET A 1 20.10 29.90 -9.04
N PRO A 2 20.50 28.67 -8.66
CA PRO A 2 19.68 27.48 -8.90
C PRO A 2 18.38 27.58 -8.10
N ASN A 3 17.28 27.27 -8.79
CA ASN A 3 15.91 27.36 -8.28
C ASN A 3 15.76 26.52 -7.01
N ALA A 4 15.21 27.15 -5.96
CA ALA A 4 14.66 26.44 -4.82
C ALA A 4 13.76 25.31 -5.35
N LEU A 5 14.09 24.07 -5.01
CA LEU A 5 13.12 22.99 -5.14
C LEU A 5 11.89 23.45 -4.37
N ASP A 6 10.78 23.62 -5.08
CA ASP A 6 9.49 23.94 -4.49
C ASP A 6 9.11 22.75 -3.60
N ASN A 7 9.49 22.81 -2.32
CA ASN A 7 9.08 21.90 -1.25
C ASN A 7 7.60 22.14 -0.94
N ASN A 8 6.76 22.07 -1.97
CA ASN A 8 5.34 22.34 -1.89
C ASN A 8 4.63 21.14 -1.28
N MET A 9 4.99 20.82 -0.04
CA MET A 9 4.22 19.91 0.81
C MET A 9 2.92 20.62 1.16
N THR A 10 1.93 20.49 0.28
CA THR A 10 0.59 21.03 0.50
C THR A 10 -0.16 20.28 1.61
N ALA A 11 0.31 19.09 2.01
CA ALA A 11 -0.29 18.27 3.06
C ALA A 11 0.73 17.49 3.89
N CYS A 12 0.43 17.27 5.17
CA CYS A 12 1.21 16.49 6.12
C CYS A 12 1.49 15.06 5.63
N PRO A 13 2.75 14.58 5.57
CA PRO A 13 3.08 13.17 5.34
C PRO A 13 2.42 12.15 6.26
N ARG A 14 2.16 12.50 7.52
CA ARG A 14 1.65 11.57 8.52
C ARG A 14 0.12 11.50 8.56
N CYS A 15 -0.55 12.66 8.63
CA CYS A 15 -2.00 12.73 8.83
C CYS A 15 -2.77 13.33 7.64
N GLN A 16 -2.07 13.73 6.57
CA GLN A 16 -2.66 14.37 5.38
C GLN A 16 -3.37 15.71 5.63
N TYR A 17 -3.25 16.30 6.82
CA TYR A 17 -3.77 17.64 7.09
C TYR A 17 -3.14 18.66 6.14
N SER A 18 -3.98 19.53 5.57
CA SER A 18 -3.55 20.57 4.64
C SER A 18 -2.60 21.55 5.34
N LEU A 19 -1.42 21.75 4.78
CA LEU A 19 -0.44 22.72 5.29
C LEU A 19 -0.54 24.07 4.57
N SER A 20 -1.44 24.18 3.58
CA SER A 20 -1.67 25.42 2.85
C SER A 20 -2.13 26.55 3.79
N GLY A 21 -1.44 27.69 3.73
CA GLY A 21 -1.78 28.89 4.48
C GLY A 21 -1.33 28.90 5.95
N LEU A 22 -0.60 27.88 6.41
CA LEU A 22 0.08 27.97 7.69
C LEU A 22 1.43 28.71 7.53
N PRO A 23 1.86 29.49 8.53
CA PRO A 23 3.25 29.96 8.59
C PRO A 23 4.20 28.75 8.56
N GLU A 24 5.48 28.95 8.22
CA GLU A 24 6.55 27.94 8.20
C GLU A 24 6.81 27.34 9.60
N ALA A 25 5.79 26.73 10.19
CA ALA A 25 5.87 25.98 11.41
C ALA A 25 6.33 24.57 11.02
N TYR A 26 7.52 24.21 11.47
CA TYR A 26 8.15 22.91 11.30
C TYR A 26 7.39 21.75 11.97
N ALA A 27 6.11 21.89 12.32
CA ALA A 27 5.31 20.85 12.97
C ALA A 27 3.84 20.88 12.56
N CYS A 28 3.25 19.70 12.35
CA CYS A 28 1.83 19.54 12.09
C CYS A 28 0.98 19.93 13.33
N PRO A 29 -0.05 20.79 13.20
CA PRO A 29 -0.93 21.10 14.32
C PRO A 29 -1.78 19.90 14.76
N GLU A 30 -2.13 18.99 13.85
CA GLU A 30 -3.00 17.85 14.14
C GLU A 30 -2.25 16.67 14.78
N CYS A 31 -1.06 16.34 14.25
CA CYS A 31 -0.34 15.13 14.65
C CYS A 31 1.03 15.38 15.29
N GLY A 32 1.44 16.64 15.44
CA GLY A 32 2.72 17.03 16.01
C GLY A 32 3.96 16.58 15.22
N PHE A 33 3.78 16.05 14.00
CA PHE A 33 4.89 15.56 13.19
C PHE A 33 5.76 16.73 12.73
N GLY A 34 7.05 16.65 13.04
CA GLY A 34 8.03 17.66 12.64
C GLY A 34 8.48 17.48 11.19
N TYR A 35 8.56 18.57 10.42
CA TYR A 35 9.11 18.57 9.05
C TYR A 35 10.39 19.40 9.03
N GLU A 36 11.33 19.04 8.17
CA GLU A 36 12.58 19.78 7.94
C GLU A 36 12.59 20.32 6.50
N ASP A 37 13.34 21.41 6.25
CA ASP A 37 13.45 22.04 4.92
C ASP A 37 14.12 21.16 3.86
N ASP A 38 14.74 20.05 4.26
CA ASP A 38 15.36 19.06 3.36
C ASP A 38 14.51 17.79 3.21
N MET A 39 13.30 17.78 3.77
CA MET A 39 12.43 16.61 3.75
C MET A 39 11.76 16.44 2.38
N LEU A 40 12.01 15.31 1.72
CA LEU A 40 11.39 14.96 0.45
C LEU A 40 10.30 13.91 0.67
N ALA A 41 9.04 14.28 0.47
CA ALA A 41 7.92 13.33 0.48
C ALA A 41 7.72 12.76 -0.93
N LEU A 42 8.07 11.49 -1.10
CA LEU A 42 7.76 10.71 -2.30
C LEU A 42 6.40 10.04 -2.11
N HIS A 43 5.46 10.38 -3.00
CA HIS A 43 4.19 9.69 -3.13
C HIS A 43 4.36 8.56 -4.15
N GLY A 44 4.28 7.32 -3.66
CA GLY A 44 4.33 6.13 -4.50
C GLY A 44 2.98 5.41 -4.51
N TRP A 45 2.64 4.82 -5.65
CA TRP A 45 1.43 4.01 -5.84
C TRP A 45 1.73 2.54 -5.55
N ASP A 46 0.75 1.84 -4.97
CA ASP A 46 0.66 0.41 -4.61
C ASP A 46 1.95 -0.43 -4.61
N ALA A 47 2.31 -0.90 -3.42
CA ALA A 47 2.78 -2.28 -3.33
C ALA A 47 1.61 -3.17 -3.76
N GLN A 48 1.57 -3.63 -5.01
CA GLN A 48 0.60 -4.63 -5.46
C GLN A 48 0.68 -5.84 -4.53
N THR A 49 -0.19 -5.89 -3.52
CA THR A 49 -0.35 -7.07 -2.69
C THR A 49 -0.94 -8.11 -3.62
N LYS A 50 -0.09 -9.02 -4.10
CA LYS A 50 -0.53 -10.19 -4.87
C LYS A 50 -1.68 -10.81 -4.10
N PRO A 51 -2.82 -11.10 -4.74
CA PRO A 51 -3.96 -11.69 -4.04
C PRO A 51 -3.47 -12.92 -3.29
N THR A 52 -3.54 -12.87 -1.96
CA THR A 52 -3.09 -13.96 -1.10
C THR A 52 -3.84 -15.22 -1.51
N ARG A 53 -3.10 -16.30 -1.84
CA ARG A 53 -3.63 -17.61 -2.27
C ARG A 53 -4.79 -18.13 -1.41
N THR A 54 -4.84 -17.71 -0.15
CA THR A 54 -5.91 -17.98 0.81
C THR A 54 -7.31 -17.62 0.29
N ASN A 55 -7.45 -16.55 -0.51
CA ASN A 55 -8.75 -16.12 -1.02
C ASN A 55 -9.29 -17.08 -2.10
N LEU A 56 -8.42 -17.70 -2.89
CA LEU A 56 -8.83 -18.61 -3.96
C LEU A 56 -9.36 -19.95 -3.41
N ALA A 57 -8.72 -20.47 -2.36
CA ALA A 57 -9.17 -21.71 -1.71
C ALA A 57 -10.57 -21.55 -1.09
N VAL A 58 -10.84 -20.42 -0.44
CA VAL A 58 -12.17 -20.13 0.14
C VAL A 58 -13.24 -20.09 -0.94
N VAL A 59 -13.00 -19.37 -2.04
CA VAL A 59 -13.95 -19.31 -3.17
C VAL A 59 -14.21 -20.71 -3.76
N LEU A 60 -13.16 -21.54 -3.89
CA LEU A 60 -13.29 -22.90 -4.43
C LEU A 60 -14.14 -23.79 -3.52
N VAL A 61 -13.96 -23.71 -2.19
CA VAL A 61 -14.81 -24.44 -1.23
C VAL A 61 -16.27 -24.02 -1.36
N PHE A 62 -16.57 -22.73 -1.49
CA PHE A 62 -17.94 -22.24 -1.69
C PHE A 62 -18.57 -22.78 -2.98
N ILE A 63 -17.82 -22.82 -4.09
CA ILE A 63 -18.29 -23.39 -5.36
C ILE A 63 -18.62 -24.88 -5.20
N ILE A 64 -17.76 -25.65 -4.52
CA ILE A 64 -17.99 -27.08 -4.27
C ILE A 64 -19.26 -27.29 -3.43
N VAL A 65 -19.44 -26.51 -2.37
CA VAL A 65 -20.65 -26.58 -1.52
C VAL A 65 -21.90 -26.23 -2.34
N LEU A 66 -21.86 -25.18 -3.16
CA LEU A 66 -22.98 -24.79 -4.01
C LEU A 66 -23.36 -25.90 -5.01
N LEU A 67 -22.38 -26.48 -5.70
CA LEU A 67 -22.60 -27.57 -6.65
C LEU A 67 -23.17 -28.81 -5.96
N PHE A 68 -22.70 -29.15 -4.76
CA PHE A 68 -23.22 -30.27 -3.97
C PHE A 68 -24.69 -30.05 -3.58
N LEU A 69 -25.06 -28.83 -3.17
CA LEU A 69 -26.44 -28.49 -2.83
C LEU A 69 -27.36 -28.56 -4.05
N LEU A 70 -26.92 -28.04 -5.20
CA LEU A 70 -27.66 -28.11 -6.47
C LEU A 70 -27.81 -29.56 -6.96
N TRP A 71 -26.75 -30.35 -6.87
CA TRP A 71 -26.78 -31.77 -7.21
C TRP A 71 -27.81 -32.53 -6.34
N ARG A 72 -27.77 -32.32 -5.02
CA ARG A 72 -28.72 -32.94 -4.10
C ARG A 72 -30.17 -32.56 -4.41
N GLN A 73 -30.42 -31.29 -4.75
CA GLN A 73 -31.74 -30.78 -5.14
C GLN A 73 -32.23 -31.41 -6.45
N TYR A 74 -31.33 -31.61 -7.43
CA TYR A 74 -31.68 -32.22 -8.72
C TYR A 74 -32.11 -33.70 -8.57
N TYR A 75 -31.48 -34.47 -7.68
CA TYR A 75 -31.81 -35.89 -7.50
C TYR A 75 -32.94 -36.18 -6.51
N ASN A 76 -33.25 -35.26 -5.58
CA ASN A 76 -34.33 -35.43 -4.61
C ASN A 76 -35.53 -34.55 -4.96
N VAL A 77 -36.22 -34.85 -6.07
CA VAL A 77 -37.40 -34.11 -6.57
C VAL A 77 -38.68 -34.43 -5.76
N GLY A 78 -38.55 -34.55 -4.44
CA GLY A 78 -39.67 -34.50 -3.50
C GLY A 78 -39.75 -33.10 -2.91
N MET A 79 -40.89 -32.41 -3.05
CA MET A 79 -41.17 -31.11 -2.42
C MET A 79 -41.38 -31.26 -0.90
N ASP A 80 -40.36 -31.75 -0.20
CA ASP A 80 -40.36 -31.88 1.25
C ASP A 80 -39.83 -30.60 1.90
N TRP A 81 -40.08 -30.42 3.20
CA TRP A 81 -39.53 -29.33 4.03
C TRP A 81 -38.01 -29.15 3.89
N LEU A 82 -37.29 -30.23 3.57
CA LEU A 82 -35.87 -30.22 3.27
C LEU A 82 -35.51 -29.30 2.08
N PHE A 83 -36.39 -29.19 1.08
CA PHE A 83 -36.21 -28.29 -0.05
C PHE A 83 -36.07 -26.83 0.40
N PHE A 84 -36.98 -26.34 1.23
CA PHE A 84 -36.96 -24.97 1.74
C PHE A 84 -35.73 -24.71 2.61
N PHE A 85 -35.29 -25.70 3.39
CA PHE A 85 -34.06 -25.61 4.17
C PHE A 85 -32.83 -25.45 3.25
N TYR A 86 -32.72 -26.24 2.18
CA TYR A 86 -31.61 -26.11 1.21
C TYR A 86 -31.66 -24.79 0.44
N LEU A 87 -32.85 -24.30 0.09
CA LEU A 87 -33.03 -23.00 -0.54
C LEU A 87 -32.53 -21.86 0.37
N ALA A 88 -32.88 -21.88 1.65
CA ALA A 88 -32.41 -20.89 2.62
C ALA A 88 -30.88 -20.93 2.77
N LEU A 89 -30.30 -22.13 2.83
CA LEU A 89 -28.85 -22.33 2.97
C LEU A 89 -28.07 -21.84 1.73
N THR A 90 -28.61 -22.06 0.52
CA THR A 90 -28.04 -21.52 -0.72
C THR A 90 -28.13 -20.00 -0.80
N VAL A 91 -29.24 -19.39 -0.38
CA VAL A 91 -29.34 -17.91 -0.31
C VAL A 91 -28.31 -17.33 0.65
N LEU A 92 -28.12 -17.96 1.82
CA LEU A 92 -27.18 -17.50 2.84
C LEU A 92 -25.71 -17.62 2.37
N THR A 93 -25.35 -18.70 1.67
CA THR A 93 -24.00 -18.86 1.12
C THR A 93 -23.72 -17.83 0.02
N VAL A 94 -24.67 -17.55 -0.87
CA VAL A 94 -24.54 -16.50 -1.89
C VAL A 94 -24.39 -15.13 -1.24
N PHE A 95 -25.21 -14.79 -0.23
CA PHE A 95 -25.11 -13.51 0.48
C PHE A 95 -23.75 -13.34 1.18
N SER A 96 -23.27 -14.41 1.84
CA SER A 96 -21.93 -14.44 2.43
C SER A 96 -20.85 -14.23 1.39
N MET A 97 -20.95 -14.89 0.23
CA MET A 97 -20.00 -14.74 -0.86
C MET A 97 -19.98 -13.31 -1.41
N VAL A 98 -21.13 -12.69 -1.66
CA VAL A 98 -21.21 -11.28 -2.09
C VAL A 98 -20.61 -10.35 -1.04
N SER A 99 -20.87 -10.60 0.24
CA SER A 99 -20.32 -9.80 1.34
C SER A 99 -18.79 -9.92 1.42
N ILE A 100 -18.25 -11.13 1.24
CA ILE A 100 -16.80 -11.37 1.16
C ILE A 100 -16.24 -10.67 -0.07
N LEU A 101 -16.84 -10.81 -1.25
CA LEU A 101 -16.38 -10.15 -2.47
C LEU A 101 -16.39 -8.62 -2.32
N ARG A 102 -17.43 -8.04 -1.74
CA ARG A 102 -17.49 -6.60 -1.43
C ARG A 102 -16.44 -6.17 -0.41
N ASN A 103 -16.16 -7.01 0.59
CA ASN A 103 -15.11 -6.72 1.56
C ASN A 103 -13.71 -6.85 0.93
N LEU A 104 -13.52 -7.80 0.03
CA LEU A 104 -12.31 -7.94 -0.77
C LEU A 104 -12.15 -6.76 -1.74
N GLU A 105 -13.24 -6.29 -2.35
CA GLU A 105 -13.27 -5.11 -3.20
C GLU A 105 -12.98 -3.83 -2.39
N ARG A 106 -13.53 -3.70 -1.19
CA ARG A 106 -13.17 -2.62 -0.26
C ARG A 106 -11.71 -2.69 0.17
N ARG A 107 -11.16 -3.89 0.35
CA ARG A 107 -9.74 -4.08 0.66
C ARG A 107 -8.84 -3.82 -0.55
N SER A 108 -9.29 -4.15 -1.77
CA SER A 108 -8.54 -3.86 -3.00
C SER A 108 -8.64 -2.40 -3.41
N SER A 109 -9.74 -1.72 -3.05
CA SER A 109 -9.93 -0.28 -3.22
C SER A 109 -9.34 0.53 -2.07
N GLY A 110 -8.89 -0.13 -1.00
CA GLY A 110 -8.06 0.47 0.03
C GLY A 110 -6.66 0.67 -0.54
N GLU A 111 -6.52 1.71 -1.36
CA GLU A 111 -5.25 2.19 -1.90
C GLU A 111 -4.30 2.46 -0.74
N THR A 112 -3.44 1.48 -0.44
CA THR A 112 -2.40 1.64 0.58
C THR A 112 -1.33 2.52 -0.01
N GLN A 113 -1.49 3.83 0.12
CA GLN A 113 -0.48 4.79 -0.31
C GLN A 113 0.74 4.68 0.60
N VAL A 114 1.77 3.97 0.16
CA VAL A 114 3.04 3.98 0.87
C VAL A 114 3.71 5.33 0.61
N ARG A 115 3.80 6.16 1.65
CA ARG A 115 4.48 7.45 1.57
C ARG A 115 5.89 7.28 2.09
N VAL A 116 6.88 7.50 1.23
CA VAL A 116 8.29 7.43 1.61
C VAL A 116 8.75 8.86 1.86
N VAL A 117 9.24 9.11 3.06
CA VAL A 117 9.85 10.39 3.43
C VAL A 117 11.34 10.16 3.58
N VAL A 118 12.12 10.86 2.76
CA VAL A 118 13.58 10.85 2.85
C VAL A 118 14.00 12.12 3.57
N THR A 119 14.73 11.97 4.67
CA THR A 119 15.40 13.08 5.39
C THR A 119 16.90 12.99 5.17
N SER A 120 17.69 13.94 5.67
CA SER A 120 19.17 13.88 5.61
C SER A 120 19.78 12.69 6.36
N ASN A 121 19.11 12.16 7.39
CA ASN A 121 19.65 11.13 8.28
C ASN A 121 18.85 9.81 8.30
N GLU A 122 17.55 9.87 7.99
CA GLU A 122 16.63 8.74 8.10
C GLU A 122 15.76 8.57 6.85
N LEU A 123 15.48 7.32 6.51
CA LEU A 123 14.41 6.93 5.60
C LEU A 123 13.20 6.53 6.46
N ILE A 124 12.11 7.27 6.33
CA ILE A 124 10.86 7.00 7.03
C ILE A 124 9.84 6.49 6.02
N LEU A 125 9.43 5.22 6.16
CA LEU A 125 8.28 4.70 5.43
C LEU A 125 7.03 4.82 6.28
N PHE A 126 6.02 5.47 5.71
CA PHE A 126 4.67 5.49 6.22
C PHE A 126 3.80 4.51 5.43
N ASP A 127 3.27 3.51 6.13
CA ASP A 127 2.23 2.63 5.62
C ASP A 127 0.86 3.30 5.86
N VAL A 128 0.27 3.91 4.83
CA VAL A 128 -1.10 4.46 4.86
C VAL A 128 -2.03 3.34 4.36
N PRO A 129 -3.16 3.00 5.02
CA PRO A 129 -3.99 3.82 5.90
C PRO A 129 -3.84 3.53 7.40
N HIS A 130 -3.06 2.52 7.78
CA HIS A 130 -2.82 2.20 9.17
C HIS A 130 -1.49 2.81 9.59
N ALA A 131 -1.51 4.10 9.97
CA ALA A 131 -0.40 4.84 10.61
C ALA A 131 0.13 4.20 11.93
N ALA A 132 -0.16 2.92 12.16
CA ALA A 132 0.24 2.10 13.28
C ALA A 132 1.68 1.57 13.16
N ARG A 133 2.30 1.60 11.97
CA ARG A 133 3.71 1.19 11.80
C ARG A 133 4.50 2.24 11.03
N GLU A 134 5.09 3.14 11.80
CA GLU A 134 6.18 3.98 11.34
C GLU A 134 7.44 3.12 11.31
N LEU A 135 7.92 2.78 10.11
CA LEU A 135 9.20 2.09 9.96
C LEU A 135 10.26 3.14 9.68
N ARG A 136 11.09 3.39 10.69
CA ARG A 136 12.26 4.25 10.59
C ARG A 136 13.48 3.38 10.36
N TRP A 137 14.18 3.66 9.27
CA TRP A 137 15.49 3.08 9.02
C TRP A 137 16.51 4.20 8.92
N PRO A 138 17.59 4.14 9.69
CA PRO A 138 18.67 5.08 9.48
C PRO A 138 19.27 4.83 8.09
N LEU A 139 19.65 5.89 7.36
CA LEU A 139 20.09 5.76 5.96
C LEU A 139 21.26 4.77 5.79
N HIS A 140 22.15 4.67 6.78
CA HIS A 140 23.28 3.75 6.77
C HIS A 140 22.88 2.26 6.80
N SER A 141 21.63 1.93 7.12
CA SER A 141 21.11 0.55 7.10
C SER A 141 20.64 0.11 5.70
N ILE A 142 20.54 1.04 4.75
CA ILE A 142 20.20 0.76 3.36
C ILE A 142 21.47 0.28 2.65
N SER A 143 21.53 -1.01 2.36
CA SER A 143 22.68 -1.59 1.66
C SER A 143 22.70 -1.23 0.17
N SER A 144 21.53 -1.09 -0.44
CA SER A 144 21.40 -0.63 -1.83
C SER A 144 19.96 -0.23 -2.18
N ALA A 145 19.81 0.63 -3.18
CA ALA A 145 18.53 0.95 -3.80
C ALA A 145 18.62 0.69 -5.31
N VAL A 146 17.79 -0.21 -5.82
CA VAL A 146 17.76 -0.56 -7.25
C VAL A 146 16.62 0.21 -7.91
N TRP A 147 16.97 1.13 -8.80
CA TRP A 147 16.03 1.94 -9.56
C TRP A 147 15.83 1.34 -10.95
N LYS A 148 14.59 1.14 -11.36
CA LYS A 148 14.22 0.66 -12.71
C LYS A 148 13.13 1.55 -13.29
N GLU A 149 13.41 2.19 -14.41
CA GLU A 149 12.41 2.92 -15.18
C GLU A 149 11.42 1.92 -15.80
N LYS A 150 10.11 2.17 -15.68
CA LYS A 150 9.07 1.31 -16.25
C LYS A 150 7.89 2.16 -16.75
N GLY A 151 7.85 2.40 -18.05
CA GLY A 151 6.80 3.23 -18.66
C GLY A 151 6.96 4.69 -18.24
N GLU A 152 5.90 5.29 -17.67
CA GLU A 152 5.88 6.68 -17.20
C GLU A 152 6.34 6.86 -15.74
N GLY A 153 6.78 5.78 -15.06
CA GLY A 153 7.16 5.81 -13.66
C GLY A 153 8.47 5.08 -13.35
N TRP A 154 8.89 5.15 -12.10
CA TRP A 154 10.11 4.51 -11.60
C TRP A 154 9.78 3.46 -10.56
N LYS A 155 10.36 2.26 -10.66
CA LYS A 155 10.34 1.26 -9.60
C LYS A 155 11.59 1.35 -8.77
N VAL A 156 11.46 1.47 -7.45
CA VAL A 156 12.59 1.36 -6.53
C VAL A 156 12.46 0.12 -5.64
N THR A 157 13.53 -0.64 -5.50
CA THR A 157 13.64 -1.72 -4.51
C THR A 157 14.73 -1.35 -3.53
N PHE A 158 14.38 -1.24 -2.26
CA PHE A 158 15.32 -1.01 -1.17
C PHE A 158 15.80 -2.35 -0.61
N HIS A 159 17.11 -2.49 -0.45
CA HIS A 159 17.72 -3.59 0.28
C HIS A 159 18.13 -3.07 1.65
N ILE A 160 17.48 -3.54 2.71
CA ILE A 160 17.70 -3.08 4.09
C ILE A 160 17.96 -4.31 4.95
N ASN A 161 19.13 -4.36 5.61
CA ASN A 161 19.54 -5.48 6.47
C ASN A 161 19.40 -6.87 5.80
N GLY A 162 19.71 -6.96 4.50
CA GLY A 162 19.60 -8.21 3.73
C GLY A 162 18.17 -8.63 3.33
N GLN A 163 17.17 -7.81 3.63
CA GLN A 163 15.79 -8.01 3.18
C GLN A 163 15.45 -7.05 2.03
N ASN A 164 14.59 -7.51 1.11
CA ASN A 164 14.15 -6.75 -0.04
C ASN A 164 12.80 -6.10 0.25
N TYR A 165 12.75 -4.77 0.16
CA TYR A 165 11.54 -3.96 0.29
C TYR A 165 11.24 -3.32 -1.07
N GLY A 166 10.28 -3.88 -1.80
CA GLY A 166 9.87 -3.39 -3.13
C GLY A 166 9.39 -4.50 -4.08
N PRO A 167 9.11 -4.17 -5.36
CA PRO A 167 9.31 -2.86 -5.99
C PRO A 167 8.22 -1.84 -5.60
N LEU A 168 8.63 -0.63 -5.25
CA LEU A 168 7.74 0.52 -5.03
C LEU A 168 7.60 1.33 -6.32
N ASP A 169 6.38 1.55 -6.80
CA ASP A 169 6.11 2.40 -7.96
C ASP A 169 6.09 3.87 -7.54
N LEU A 170 7.08 4.65 -7.98
CA LEU A 170 7.21 6.07 -7.73
C LEU A 170 6.69 6.86 -8.94
N HIS A 171 5.67 7.68 -8.70
CA HIS A 171 5.17 8.65 -9.67
C HIS A 171 5.56 10.06 -9.20
N ALA A 172 6.82 10.41 -9.44
CA ALA A 172 7.36 11.73 -9.15
C ALA A 172 8.02 12.31 -10.40
N PRO A 173 8.06 13.65 -10.55
CA PRO A 173 8.79 14.28 -11.65
C PRO A 173 10.25 13.79 -11.69
N PRO A 174 10.87 13.64 -12.87
CA PRO A 174 12.23 13.13 -13.00
C PRO A 174 13.27 13.87 -12.14
N ALA A 175 13.07 15.18 -11.92
CA ALA A 175 13.93 16.01 -11.06
C ALA A 175 13.86 15.64 -9.57
N VAL A 176 12.69 15.21 -9.09
CA VAL A 176 12.49 14.75 -7.71
C VAL A 176 13.18 13.40 -7.52
N ILE A 177 13.06 12.52 -8.53
CA ILE A 177 13.66 11.18 -8.51
C ILE A 177 15.18 11.26 -8.58
N SER A 178 15.74 12.14 -9.42
CA SER A 178 17.19 12.35 -9.47
C SER A 178 17.74 12.93 -8.15
N SER A 179 16.99 13.82 -7.50
CA SER A 179 17.35 14.37 -6.20
C SER A 179 17.31 13.32 -5.09
N ALA A 180 16.23 12.53 -5.01
CA ALA A 180 16.11 11.41 -4.08
C ALA A 180 17.22 10.36 -4.27
N ARG A 181 17.50 10.02 -5.53
CA ARG A 181 18.58 9.10 -5.89
C ARG A 181 19.94 9.64 -5.45
N ALA A 182 20.23 10.92 -5.69
CA ALA A 182 21.46 11.54 -5.26
C ALA A 182 21.60 11.58 -3.73
N MET A 183 20.50 11.82 -2.98
CA MET A 183 20.52 11.77 -1.51
C MET A 183 20.83 10.35 -1.01
N ILE A 184 20.17 9.33 -1.56
CA ILE A 184 20.38 7.93 -1.17
C ILE A 184 21.78 7.46 -1.54
N GLU A 185 22.28 7.80 -2.74
CA GLU A 185 23.63 7.43 -3.19
C GLU A 185 24.73 8.12 -2.36
N ARG A 186 24.51 9.35 -1.87
CA ARG A 186 25.45 10.02 -0.95
C ARG A 186 25.47 9.41 0.44
N ALA A 187 24.33 8.89 0.91
CA ALA A 187 24.21 8.33 2.25
C ALA A 187 24.62 6.85 2.31
N ALA A 188 24.55 6.13 1.18
CA ALA A 188 24.99 4.75 1.10
C ALA A 188 26.53 4.65 1.22
N PRO A 189 27.06 3.68 1.99
CA PRO A 189 28.50 3.45 2.02
C PRO A 189 29.01 3.05 0.63
N PRO A 190 30.23 3.44 0.23
CA PRO A 190 30.80 3.07 -1.05
C PRO A 190 30.83 1.54 -1.16
N THR A 191 30.22 1.00 -2.22
CA THR A 191 30.28 -0.43 -2.52
C THR A 191 31.73 -0.79 -2.82
N ALA A 192 32.33 -1.61 -1.95
CA ALA A 192 33.69 -2.13 -2.10
C ALA A 192 33.80 -3.12 -3.28
#